data_AF-A0A6P4ZJT4-F1
#
_entry.id   AF-A0A6P4ZJT4-F1
#
_cell.length_a   1.000
_cell.length_b   1.000
_cell.length_c   1.000
_cell.angle_alpha   90.00
_cell.angle_beta   90.00
_cell.angle_gamma   90.00
#
_symmetry.space_group_name_H-M   'P 1'
#
loop_
_entity.id
_entity.type
_entity.pdbx_description
1 polymer ?
#
loop_
_entity_poly.entity_id
_entity_poly.type
_entity_poly.pdbx_seq_one_letter_code
_entity_poly.pdbx_strand_id
1 'polypeptide(L)'
;MMMMMGSAKRPSPSRCSSTVPVLPQIKPPHATKIYTLPGVKTLTATHPIPRLNPLRPPPHEGRRNVSLETVETHHHNLQRSLLMQQAEHFRFHNSWRKPYYGTPAEKESHRKNIRLILQEQMAERMQMQRESFRDRKQESEYAVQHDRQCLTDDAMNHRKRAEYLQHFRDENKKLMEWKWEQTRQQRQRQDQLDREIMKYNPINWSGSLK
;
A
#
# COMPACT_ATOMS: atom_id res chain seq x y z
N MET A 1 -17.57 3.76 34.26
CA MET A 1 -16.85 2.99 33.22
C MET A 1 -17.05 3.75 31.90
N MET A 2 -16.08 4.57 31.51
CA MET A 2 -16.17 5.48 30.35
C MET A 2 -16.05 4.69 29.05
N MET A 3 -17.05 4.79 28.16
CA MET A 3 -16.98 4.26 26.80
C MET A 3 -16.19 5.24 25.93
N MET A 4 -15.04 4.79 25.43
CA MET A 4 -14.24 5.50 24.44
C MET A 4 -14.89 5.34 23.07
N MET A 5 -15.37 6.45 22.49
CA MET A 5 -15.86 6.52 21.11
C MET A 5 -14.69 6.31 20.13
N GLY A 6 -14.80 5.31 19.26
CA GLY A 6 -13.85 5.01 18.21
C GLY A 6 -13.76 6.13 17.17
N SER A 7 -12.55 6.61 16.92
CA SER A 7 -12.24 7.65 15.95
C SER A 7 -12.41 7.12 14.51
N ALA A 8 -13.33 7.71 13.74
CA ALA A 8 -13.51 7.40 12.33
C ALA A 8 -12.31 7.90 11.50
N LYS A 9 -11.48 6.96 11.04
CA LYS A 9 -10.41 7.22 10.06
C LYS A 9 -11.04 7.68 8.74
N ARG A 10 -10.79 8.94 8.35
CA ARG A 10 -11.15 9.46 7.03
C ARG A 10 -10.36 8.71 5.95
N PRO A 11 -10.95 8.36 4.80
CA PRO A 11 -10.20 7.84 3.67
C PRO A 11 -9.23 8.91 3.17
N SER A 12 -7.97 8.52 2.99
CA SER A 12 -6.94 9.39 2.41
C SER A 12 -7.31 9.72 0.95
N PRO A 13 -7.06 10.96 0.49
CA PRO A 13 -7.24 11.28 -0.92
C PRO A 13 -6.27 10.43 -1.75
N SER A 14 -6.82 9.66 -2.69
CA SER A 14 -6.05 8.92 -3.68
C SER A 14 -5.16 9.92 -4.42
N ARG A 15 -3.83 9.74 -4.33
CA ARG A 15 -2.89 10.42 -5.21
C ARG A 15 -3.24 10.06 -6.63
N CYS A 16 -3.86 10.96 -7.37
CA CYS A 16 -3.87 10.92 -8.82
C CYS A 16 -2.39 10.95 -9.26
N SER A 17 -1.90 9.83 -9.79
CA SER A 17 -0.64 9.82 -10.52
C SER A 17 -0.85 10.59 -11.81
N SER A 18 -0.61 11.91 -11.78
CA SER A 18 -0.41 12.67 -13.00
C SER A 18 0.90 12.17 -13.62
N THR A 19 0.79 11.19 -14.51
CA THR A 19 1.88 10.85 -15.42
C THR A 19 2.07 12.05 -16.33
N VAL A 20 2.96 12.96 -15.92
CA VAL A 20 3.41 14.04 -16.78
C VAL A 20 4.04 13.37 -18.00
N PRO A 21 3.57 13.62 -19.24
CA PRO A 21 4.26 13.10 -20.40
C PRO A 21 5.67 13.69 -20.41
N VAL A 22 6.67 12.82 -20.23
CA VAL A 22 8.08 13.18 -20.34
C VAL A 22 8.27 13.70 -21.76
N LEU A 23 8.45 15.01 -21.91
CA LEU A 23 8.86 15.61 -23.17
C LEU A 23 10.16 14.92 -23.63
N PRO A 24 10.28 14.52 -24.90
CA PRO A 24 11.51 13.95 -25.41
C PRO A 24 12.64 14.96 -25.18
N GLN A 25 13.64 14.57 -24.38
CA GLN A 25 14.84 15.37 -24.20
C GLN A 25 15.54 15.47 -25.56
N ILE A 26 15.41 16.64 -26.20
CA ILE A 26 16.23 17.00 -27.34
C ILE A 26 17.65 17.14 -26.80
N LYS A 27 18.49 16.14 -27.07
CA LYS A 27 19.93 16.22 -26.78
C LYS A 27 20.48 17.45 -27.51
N PRO A 28 21.21 18.36 -26.83
CA PRO A 28 21.84 19.46 -27.54
C PRO A 28 22.81 18.88 -28.58
N PRO A 29 22.89 19.46 -29.80
CA PRO A 29 23.83 19.00 -30.79
C PRO A 29 25.26 19.08 -30.23
N HIS A 30 25.99 17.97 -30.33
CA HIS A 30 27.37 17.84 -29.89
C HIS A 30 28.22 18.90 -30.62
N ALA A 31 28.60 19.96 -29.92
CA ALA A 31 29.39 21.05 -30.46
C ALA A 31 30.87 20.67 -30.50
N THR A 32 31.23 19.75 -31.39
CA THR A 32 32.63 19.51 -31.78
C THR A 32 32.71 19.18 -33.27
N LYS A 33 32.29 20.12 -34.12
CA LYS A 33 32.90 20.25 -35.43
C LYS A 33 34.08 21.20 -35.28
N ILE A 34 35.29 20.64 -35.27
CA ILE A 34 36.51 21.40 -35.50
C ILE A 34 36.36 22.02 -36.87
N TYR A 35 36.17 23.34 -36.95
CA TYR A 35 36.31 24.08 -38.18
C TYR A 35 37.79 24.10 -38.53
N THR A 36 38.24 23.19 -39.40
CA THR A 36 39.50 23.39 -40.11
C THR A 36 39.30 24.54 -41.09
N LEU A 37 39.81 25.72 -40.73
CA LEU A 37 39.87 26.88 -41.61
C LEU A 37 40.71 26.52 -42.86
N PRO A 38 40.16 26.61 -44.08
CA PRO A 38 40.96 26.46 -45.29
C PRO A 38 41.72 27.77 -45.49
N GLY A 39 43.05 27.75 -45.30
CA GLY A 39 43.88 28.92 -45.60
C GLY A 39 45.01 29.20 -44.61
N VAL A 40 45.61 28.19 -44.00
CA VAL A 40 46.95 28.36 -43.42
C VAL A 40 47.94 28.49 -44.58
N LYS A 41 48.13 29.73 -45.05
CA LYS A 41 49.27 30.07 -45.90
C LYS A 41 50.50 29.94 -45.02
N THR A 42 51.33 28.94 -45.27
CA THR A 42 52.68 28.88 -44.70
C THR A 42 53.44 30.11 -45.19
N LEU A 43 53.48 31.15 -44.37
CA LEU A 43 54.30 32.32 -44.61
C LEU A 43 55.76 31.92 -44.36
N THR A 44 56.43 31.47 -45.42
CA THR A 44 57.88 31.51 -45.52
C THR A 44 58.28 32.98 -45.62
N ALA A 45 58.41 33.66 -44.49
CA ALA A 45 58.82 35.06 -44.42
C ALA A 45 60.00 35.18 -43.47
N THR A 46 61.19 35.29 -44.05
CA THR A 46 62.48 35.61 -43.43
C THR A 46 62.53 37.06 -42.96
N HIS A 47 61.66 37.44 -42.02
CA HIS A 47 61.73 38.72 -41.32
C HIS A 47 61.63 38.51 -39.81
N PRO A 48 62.57 39.04 -39.01
CA PRO A 48 62.49 38.92 -37.56
C PRO A 48 61.23 39.65 -37.06
N ILE A 49 60.40 38.94 -36.28
CA ILE A 49 59.21 39.51 -35.62
C ILE A 49 59.65 40.72 -34.81
N PRO A 50 59.10 41.93 -35.04
CA PRO A 50 59.47 43.11 -34.27
C PRO A 50 59.10 42.88 -32.79
N ARG A 51 60.01 43.25 -31.87
CA ARG A 51 59.81 43.06 -30.44
C ARG A 51 58.55 43.80 -29.97
N LEU A 52 57.51 43.05 -29.64
CA LEU A 52 56.25 43.56 -29.10
C LEU A 52 56.51 44.15 -27.70
N ASN A 53 56.20 45.44 -27.49
CA ASN A 53 56.34 46.07 -26.18
C ASN A 53 55.15 45.66 -25.28
N PRO A 54 55.35 44.87 -24.21
CA PRO A 54 54.27 44.32 -23.39
C PRO A 54 53.54 45.38 -22.55
N LEU A 55 54.09 46.60 -22.44
CA LEU A 55 53.51 47.68 -21.63
C LEU A 55 52.62 48.64 -22.43
N ARG A 56 52.44 48.43 -23.74
CA ARG A 56 51.55 49.26 -24.55
C ARG A 56 50.16 48.62 -24.64
N PRO A 57 49.09 49.26 -24.13
CA PRO A 57 47.74 48.75 -24.37
C PRO A 57 47.44 48.76 -25.89
N PRO A 58 46.72 47.75 -26.41
CA PRO A 58 46.43 47.65 -27.84
C PRO A 58 45.73 48.93 -28.33
N PRO A 59 46.06 49.44 -29.52
CA PRO A 59 45.35 50.57 -30.08
C PRO A 59 43.86 50.26 -30.16
N HIS A 60 43.00 51.23 -29.86
CA HIS A 60 41.54 51.10 -29.99
C HIS A 60 41.16 50.97 -31.47
N GLU A 61 41.37 49.79 -32.05
CA GLU A 61 40.95 49.43 -33.39
C GLU A 61 39.43 49.25 -33.40
N GLY A 62 38.73 50.34 -33.69
CA GLY A 62 37.31 50.37 -33.99
C GLY A 62 36.41 50.11 -32.78
N ARG A 63 35.60 51.10 -32.40
CA ARG A 63 34.40 50.82 -31.60
C ARG A 63 33.53 49.85 -32.42
N ARG A 64 33.55 48.57 -32.06
CA ARG A 64 32.64 47.56 -32.62
C ARG A 64 31.25 47.90 -32.09
N ASN A 65 30.42 48.55 -32.90
CA ASN A 65 29.00 48.67 -32.63
C ASN A 65 28.39 47.28 -32.82
N VAL A 66 28.33 46.48 -31.75
CA VAL A 66 27.61 45.20 -31.75
C VAL A 66 26.17 45.51 -31.39
N SER A 67 25.27 45.47 -32.37
CA SER A 67 23.84 45.44 -32.09
C SER A 67 23.52 44.09 -31.44
N LEU A 68 23.15 44.09 -30.17
CA LEU A 68 22.65 42.91 -29.43
C LEU A 68 21.22 42.51 -29.85
N GLU A 69 20.75 43.04 -30.98
CA GLU A 69 19.39 42.90 -31.46
C GLU A 69 19.19 41.47 -32.00
N THR A 70 18.52 40.64 -31.20
CA THR A 70 18.17 39.25 -31.50
C THR A 70 16.90 39.17 -32.36
N VAL A 71 16.82 40.00 -33.40
CA VAL A 71 15.59 40.19 -34.19
C VAL A 71 15.13 38.89 -34.85
N GLU A 72 16.04 38.12 -35.44
CA GLU A 72 15.70 36.88 -36.16
C GLU A 72 15.22 35.76 -35.21
N THR A 73 15.91 35.56 -34.08
CA THR A 73 15.52 34.55 -33.09
C THR A 73 14.24 34.94 -32.36
N HIS A 74 14.05 36.23 -32.08
CA HIS A 74 12.79 36.75 -31.54
C HIS A 74 11.66 36.58 -32.56
N HIS A 75 11.90 36.84 -33.84
CA HIS A 75 10.91 36.67 -34.91
C HIS A 75 10.48 35.21 -35.03
N HIS A 76 11.43 34.27 -35.04
CA HIS A 76 11.15 32.83 -35.06
C HIS A 76 10.31 32.38 -33.85
N ASN A 77 10.67 32.83 -32.64
CA ASN A 77 9.93 32.49 -31.42
C ASN A 77 8.52 33.07 -31.42
N LEU A 78 8.35 34.30 -31.92
CA LEU A 78 7.04 34.93 -32.09
C LEU A 78 6.18 34.14 -33.07
N GLN A 79 6.72 33.77 -34.23
CA GLN A 79 6.01 32.97 -35.24
C GLN A 79 5.59 31.60 -34.67
N ARG A 80 6.47 30.93 -33.94
CA ARG A 80 6.15 29.67 -33.25
C ARG A 80 5.03 29.82 -32.24
N SER A 81 5.07 30.86 -31.42
CA SER A 81 4.02 31.16 -30.44
C SER A 81 2.67 31.36 -31.12
N LEU A 82 2.62 32.14 -32.20
CA LEU A 82 1.40 32.37 -32.99
C LEU A 82 0.83 31.09 -33.57
N LEU A 83 1.67 30.22 -34.14
CA LEU A 83 1.23 28.93 -34.67
C LEU A 83 0.66 28.02 -33.58
N MET A 84 1.29 28.00 -32.39
CA MET A 84 0.78 27.23 -31.25
C MET A 84 -0.57 27.78 -30.76
N GLN A 85 -0.73 29.10 -30.66
CA GLN A 85 -2.00 29.72 -30.30
C GLN A 85 -3.09 29.39 -31.31
N GLN A 86 -2.76 29.44 -32.60
CA GLN A 86 -3.69 29.10 -33.67
C GLN A 86 -4.10 27.62 -33.62
N ALA A 87 -3.15 26.70 -33.42
CA ALA A 87 -3.41 25.28 -33.30
C ALA A 87 -4.33 24.96 -32.11
N GLU A 88 -4.06 25.57 -30.95
CA GLU A 88 -4.90 25.42 -29.75
C GLU A 88 -6.32 25.97 -30.01
N HIS A 89 -6.42 27.16 -30.60
CA HIS A 89 -7.71 27.74 -30.98
C HIS A 89 -8.50 26.79 -31.89
N PHE A 90 -7.86 26.23 -32.91
CA PHE A 90 -8.50 25.25 -33.78
C PHE A 90 -8.89 23.96 -33.05
N ARG A 91 -8.08 23.47 -32.11
CA ARG A 91 -8.39 22.27 -31.32
C ARG A 91 -9.66 22.48 -30.50
N PHE A 92 -9.76 23.59 -29.78
CA PHE A 92 -10.96 23.94 -29.01
C PHE A 92 -12.14 24.17 -29.94
N HIS A 93 -11.97 24.96 -31.00
CA HIS A 93 -13.03 25.22 -31.97
C HIS A 93 -13.61 23.93 -32.57
N ASN A 94 -12.74 23.03 -33.00
CA ASN A 94 -13.15 21.77 -33.59
C ASN A 94 -13.83 20.81 -32.60
N SER A 95 -13.62 20.94 -31.29
CA SER A 95 -14.32 20.10 -30.31
C SER A 95 -15.75 20.60 -30.04
N TRP A 96 -15.95 21.91 -29.85
CA TRP A 96 -17.26 22.47 -29.53
C TRP A 96 -18.13 22.78 -30.76
N ARG A 97 -17.54 22.93 -31.96
CA ARG A 97 -18.30 23.21 -33.19
C ARG A 97 -19.15 22.01 -33.63
N LYS A 98 -18.61 20.79 -33.52
CA LYS A 98 -19.19 19.55 -34.06
C LYS A 98 -20.66 19.30 -33.69
N PRO A 99 -21.12 19.50 -32.45
CA PRO A 99 -22.51 19.25 -32.06
C PRO A 99 -23.51 20.18 -32.76
N TYR A 100 -23.16 21.46 -32.95
CA TYR A 100 -24.11 22.49 -33.39
C TYR A 100 -23.91 22.92 -34.85
N TYR A 101 -22.67 23.04 -35.30
CA TYR A 101 -22.29 23.59 -36.61
C TYR A 101 -21.43 22.62 -37.44
N GLY A 102 -21.38 21.34 -37.06
CA GLY A 102 -20.79 20.28 -37.89
C GLY A 102 -21.65 19.90 -39.08
N THR A 103 -21.08 19.14 -40.02
CA THR A 103 -21.84 18.44 -41.05
C THR A 103 -22.83 17.44 -40.41
N PRO A 104 -23.91 17.04 -41.11
CA PRO A 104 -24.84 16.04 -40.58
C PRO A 104 -24.17 14.75 -40.11
N ALA A 105 -23.13 14.29 -40.82
CA ALA A 105 -22.33 13.12 -40.45
C ALA A 105 -21.55 13.34 -39.15
N GLU A 106 -20.89 14.50 -38.98
CA GLU A 106 -20.16 14.83 -37.76
C GLU A 106 -21.09 14.93 -36.54
N LYS A 107 -22.27 15.53 -36.71
CA LYS A 107 -23.29 15.63 -35.66
C LYS A 107 -23.76 14.25 -35.20
N GLU A 108 -24.01 13.34 -36.15
CA GLU A 108 -24.42 11.97 -35.81
C GLU A 108 -23.30 11.18 -35.15
N SER A 109 -22.06 11.31 -35.62
CA SER A 109 -20.90 10.70 -34.97
C SER A 109 -20.75 11.18 -33.52
N HIS A 110 -20.97 12.47 -33.26
CA HIS A 110 -20.91 13.03 -31.91
C HIS A 110 -22.01 12.44 -31.00
N ARG A 111 -23.27 12.40 -31.47
CA ARG A 111 -24.38 11.76 -30.73
C ARG A 111 -24.15 10.28 -30.47
N LYS A 112 -23.61 9.56 -31.46
CA LYS A 112 -23.24 8.15 -31.31
C LYS A 112 -22.18 7.97 -30.23
N ASN A 113 -21.13 8.80 -30.22
CA ASN A 113 -20.08 8.74 -29.20
C ASN A 113 -20.65 8.96 -27.78
N ILE A 114 -21.52 9.98 -27.60
CA ILE A 114 -22.17 10.21 -26.30
C ILE A 114 -23.00 9.00 -25.86
N ARG A 115 -23.78 8.40 -26.78
CA ARG A 115 -24.57 7.19 -26.45
C ARG A 115 -23.69 6.03 -26.02
N LEU A 116 -22.57 5.80 -26.69
CA LEU A 116 -21.64 4.72 -26.35
C LEU A 116 -21.04 4.93 -24.95
N ILE A 117 -20.56 6.14 -24.66
CA ILE A 117 -20.00 6.49 -23.34
C ILE A 117 -21.07 6.28 -22.25
N LEU A 118 -22.31 6.72 -22.48
CA LEU A 118 -23.39 6.52 -21.52
C LEU A 118 -23.71 5.05 -21.29
N GLN A 119 -23.73 4.24 -22.36
CA GLN A 119 -23.95 2.80 -22.25
C GLN A 119 -22.83 2.11 -21.45
N GLU A 120 -21.58 2.49 -21.70
CA GLU A 120 -20.41 2.00 -20.96
C GLU A 120 -20.51 2.38 -19.47
N GLN A 121 -20.79 3.65 -19.15
CA GLN A 121 -20.99 4.11 -17.77
C GLN A 121 -22.12 3.37 -17.05
N MET A 122 -23.23 3.10 -17.75
CA MET A 122 -24.34 2.32 -17.18
C MET A 122 -23.94 0.86 -16.92
N ALA A 123 -23.19 0.25 -17.84
CA ALA A 123 -22.71 -1.12 -17.71
C ALA A 123 -21.71 -1.25 -16.55
N GLU A 124 -20.73 -0.35 -16.47
CA GLU A 124 -19.75 -0.28 -15.38
C GLU A 124 -20.43 -0.12 -14.02
N ARG A 125 -21.38 0.82 -13.92
CA ARG A 125 -22.14 1.03 -12.67
C ARG A 125 -22.91 -0.22 -12.26
N MET A 126 -23.56 -0.89 -13.22
CA MET A 126 -24.28 -2.13 -12.93
C MET A 126 -23.33 -3.25 -12.49
N GLN A 127 -22.16 -3.38 -13.13
CA GLN A 127 -21.15 -4.36 -12.76
C GLN A 127 -20.63 -4.12 -11.34
N MET A 128 -20.26 -2.88 -11.03
CA MET A 128 -19.80 -2.48 -9.69
C MET A 128 -20.84 -2.80 -8.60
N GLN A 129 -22.12 -2.57 -8.88
CA GLN A 129 -23.19 -2.93 -7.95
C GLN A 129 -23.33 -4.43 -7.75
N ARG A 130 -23.18 -5.23 -8.81
CA ARG A 130 -23.21 -6.69 -8.72
C ARG A 130 -22.04 -7.23 -7.92
N GLU A 131 -20.84 -6.71 -8.16
CA GLU A 131 -19.62 -7.07 -7.42
C GLU A 131 -19.77 -6.71 -5.94
N SER A 132 -20.15 -5.47 -5.63
CA SER A 132 -20.42 -5.05 -4.24
C SER A 132 -21.49 -5.89 -3.54
N PHE A 133 -22.52 -6.34 -4.26
CA PHE A 133 -23.52 -7.25 -3.69
C PHE A 133 -22.95 -8.64 -3.43
N ARG A 134 -22.17 -9.17 -4.38
CA ARG A 134 -21.49 -10.47 -4.24
C ARG A 134 -20.53 -10.47 -3.04
N ASP A 135 -19.73 -9.42 -2.89
CA ASP A 135 -18.76 -9.29 -1.82
C ASP A 135 -19.46 -9.25 -0.46
N ARG A 136 -20.50 -8.41 -0.32
CA ARG A 136 -21.29 -8.34 0.93
C ARG A 136 -21.98 -9.66 1.27
N LYS A 137 -22.49 -10.37 0.27
CA LYS A 137 -23.05 -11.70 0.47
C LYS A 137 -21.99 -12.67 0.99
N GLN A 138 -20.81 -12.70 0.37
CA GLN A 138 -19.71 -13.57 0.77
C GLN A 138 -19.21 -13.25 2.18
N GLU A 139 -19.07 -11.96 2.52
CA GLU A 139 -18.69 -11.50 3.87
C GLU A 139 -19.71 -11.96 4.92
N SER A 140 -21.02 -11.83 4.61
CA SER A 140 -22.08 -12.29 5.50
C SER A 140 -22.09 -13.81 5.68
N GLU A 141 -21.89 -14.58 4.61
CA GLU A 141 -21.79 -16.04 4.67
C GLU A 141 -20.59 -16.47 5.51
N TYR A 142 -19.45 -15.79 5.34
CA TYR A 142 -18.25 -16.03 6.15
C TYR A 142 -18.50 -15.74 7.64
N ALA A 143 -19.13 -14.62 7.97
CA ALA A 143 -19.44 -14.26 9.36
C ALA A 143 -20.34 -15.32 10.02
N VAL A 144 -21.40 -15.75 9.34
CA VAL A 144 -22.30 -16.80 9.86
C VAL A 144 -21.56 -18.12 10.04
N GLN A 145 -20.68 -18.49 9.12
CA GLN A 145 -19.92 -19.72 9.22
C GLN A 145 -18.91 -19.68 10.38
N HIS A 146 -18.26 -18.53 10.58
CA HIS A 146 -17.37 -18.30 11.71
C HIS A 146 -18.11 -18.39 13.05
N ASP A 147 -19.27 -17.76 13.18
CA ASP A 147 -20.08 -17.82 14.39
C ASP A 147 -20.51 -19.26 14.72
N ARG A 148 -20.87 -20.04 13.69
CA ARG A 148 -21.17 -21.48 13.86
C ARG A 148 -19.97 -22.25 14.39
N GLN A 149 -18.76 -21.96 13.90
CA GLN A 149 -17.53 -22.59 14.36
C GLN A 149 -17.25 -22.23 15.83
N CYS A 150 -17.40 -20.97 16.22
CA CYS A 150 -17.25 -20.56 17.62
C CYS A 150 -18.21 -21.31 18.54
N LEU A 151 -19.49 -21.45 18.17
CA LEU A 151 -20.46 -22.21 18.96
C LEU A 151 -20.07 -23.69 19.10
N THR A 152 -19.56 -24.31 18.03
CA THR A 152 -19.09 -25.70 18.11
C THR A 152 -17.87 -25.84 19.00
N ASP A 153 -16.92 -24.91 18.90
CA ASP A 153 -15.70 -24.92 19.71
C ASP A 153 -16.02 -24.70 21.19
N ASP A 154 -16.91 -23.77 21.52
CA ASP A 154 -17.37 -23.54 22.88
C ASP A 154 -18.06 -24.78 23.46
N ALA A 155 -18.91 -25.45 22.68
CA ALA A 155 -19.55 -26.70 23.10
C ALA A 155 -18.52 -27.81 23.36
N MET A 156 -17.53 -27.97 22.48
CA MET A 156 -16.44 -28.94 22.68
C MET A 156 -15.59 -28.60 23.90
N ASN A 157 -15.24 -27.33 24.09
CA ASN A 157 -14.46 -26.85 25.24
C ASN A 157 -15.20 -27.08 26.55
N HIS A 158 -16.51 -26.82 26.58
CA HIS A 158 -17.35 -27.09 27.73
C HIS A 158 -17.37 -28.59 28.06
N ARG A 159 -17.55 -29.45 27.04
CA ARG A 159 -17.51 -30.91 27.22
C ARG A 159 -16.15 -31.38 27.75
N LYS A 160 -15.05 -30.93 27.13
CA LYS A 160 -13.68 -31.30 27.53
C LYS A 160 -13.38 -30.87 28.97
N ARG A 161 -13.84 -29.69 29.37
CA ARG A 161 -13.72 -29.21 30.75
C ARG A 161 -14.52 -30.09 31.72
N ALA A 162 -15.74 -30.47 31.36
CA ALA A 162 -16.57 -31.34 32.18
C ALA A 162 -15.93 -32.73 32.35
N GLU A 163 -15.44 -33.34 31.26
CA GLU A 163 -14.72 -34.61 31.28
C GLU A 163 -13.46 -34.54 32.16
N TYR A 164 -12.68 -33.46 32.02
CA TYR A 164 -11.50 -33.21 32.86
C TYR A 164 -11.89 -33.17 34.34
N LEU A 165 -12.87 -32.34 34.73
CA LEU A 165 -13.28 -32.23 36.13
C LEU A 165 -13.90 -33.52 36.67
N GLN A 166 -14.64 -34.26 35.85
CA GLN A 166 -15.18 -35.56 36.20
C GLN A 166 -14.05 -36.56 36.52
N HIS A 167 -13.01 -36.60 35.68
CA HIS A 167 -11.85 -37.45 35.94
C HIS A 167 -11.20 -37.15 37.30
N PHE A 168 -10.97 -35.87 37.64
CA PHE A 168 -10.43 -35.52 38.97
C PHE A 168 -11.38 -35.88 40.11
N ARG A 169 -12.68 -35.72 39.93
CA ARG A 169 -13.68 -36.13 40.93
C ARG A 169 -13.59 -37.63 41.19
N ASP A 170 -13.53 -38.43 40.14
CA ASP A 170 -13.51 -39.89 40.24
C ASP A 170 -12.20 -40.39 40.86
N GLU A 171 -11.06 -39.83 40.48
CA GLU A 171 -9.75 -40.15 41.08
C GLU A 171 -9.68 -39.73 42.55
N ASN A 172 -10.20 -38.57 42.91
CA ASN A 172 -10.28 -38.13 44.32
C ASN A 172 -11.17 -39.07 45.13
N LYS A 173 -12.28 -39.55 44.57
CA LYS A 173 -13.16 -40.51 45.23
C LYS A 173 -12.43 -41.84 45.46
N LYS A 174 -11.75 -42.38 44.45
CA LYS A 174 -10.95 -43.61 44.57
C LYS A 174 -9.88 -43.46 45.66
N LEU A 175 -9.20 -42.32 45.72
CA LEU A 175 -8.20 -42.05 46.73
C LEU A 175 -8.80 -42.04 48.15
N MET A 176 -9.97 -41.42 48.32
CA MET A 176 -10.66 -41.39 49.60
C MET A 176 -11.14 -42.77 50.05
N GLU A 177 -11.70 -43.57 49.13
CA GLU A 177 -12.10 -44.95 49.39
C GLU A 177 -10.90 -45.80 49.79
N TRP A 178 -9.78 -45.66 49.07
CA TRP A 178 -8.52 -46.34 49.42
C TRP A 178 -8.02 -45.94 50.80
N LYS A 179 -7.98 -44.64 51.14
CA LYS A 179 -7.59 -44.16 52.47
C LYS A 179 -8.51 -44.69 53.58
N TRP A 180 -9.81 -44.74 53.31
CA TRP A 180 -10.77 -45.26 54.28
C TRP A 180 -10.55 -46.74 54.54
N GLU A 181 -10.33 -47.53 53.49
CA GLU A 181 -10.05 -48.96 53.60
C GLU A 181 -8.73 -49.22 54.35
N GLN A 182 -7.67 -48.47 54.03
CA GLN A 182 -6.41 -48.54 54.78
C GLN A 182 -6.60 -48.23 56.27
N THR A 183 -7.35 -47.16 56.58
CA THR A 183 -7.65 -46.79 57.96
C THR A 183 -8.44 -47.88 58.68
N ARG A 184 -9.41 -48.51 58.00
CA ARG A 184 -10.21 -49.60 58.54
C ARG A 184 -9.34 -50.83 58.84
N GLN A 185 -8.49 -51.23 57.90
CA GLN A 185 -7.56 -52.35 58.09
C GLN A 185 -6.53 -52.08 59.19
N GLN A 186 -6.04 -50.85 59.30
CA GLN A 186 -5.14 -50.45 60.39
C GLN A 186 -5.83 -50.53 61.75
N ARG A 187 -7.08 -50.07 61.88
CA ARG A 187 -7.85 -50.25 63.12
C ARG A 187 -8.06 -51.72 63.45
N GLN A 188 -8.47 -52.56 62.48
CA GLN A 188 -8.65 -53.99 62.71
C GLN A 188 -7.36 -54.68 63.19
N ARG A 189 -6.21 -54.33 62.59
CA ARG A 189 -4.90 -54.84 63.03
C ARG A 189 -4.56 -54.35 64.45
N GLN A 190 -4.81 -53.09 64.75
CA GLN A 190 -4.58 -52.54 66.09
C GLN A 190 -5.47 -53.25 67.13
N ASP A 191 -6.75 -53.42 66.84
CA ASP A 191 -7.71 -54.10 67.73
C ASP A 191 -7.29 -55.56 67.97
N GLN A 192 -6.80 -56.27 66.93
CA GLN A 192 -6.26 -57.63 67.09
C GLN A 192 -5.02 -57.65 67.99
N LEU A 193 -4.09 -56.72 67.77
CA LEU A 193 -2.86 -56.63 68.53
C LEU A 193 -3.15 -56.29 70.01
N ASP A 194 -4.05 -55.35 70.26
CA ASP A 194 -4.50 -54.99 71.61
C ASP A 194 -5.17 -56.18 72.30
N ARG A 195 -6.00 -56.97 71.60
CA ARG A 195 -6.59 -58.21 72.14
C ARG A 195 -5.53 -59.25 72.52
N GLU A 196 -4.49 -59.40 71.70
CA GLU A 196 -3.37 -60.30 72.01
C GLU A 196 -2.57 -59.83 73.24
N ILE A 197 -2.33 -58.52 73.39
CA ILE A 197 -1.67 -57.94 74.58
C ILE A 197 -2.51 -58.14 75.83
N MET A 198 -3.84 -57.97 75.73
CA MET A 198 -4.77 -58.11 76.86
C MET A 198 -4.77 -59.52 77.48
N LYS A 199 -4.32 -60.55 76.74
CA LYS A 199 -4.10 -61.89 77.31
C LYS A 199 -3.04 -61.90 78.42
N TYR A 200 -2.08 -60.97 78.37
CA TYR A 200 -0.96 -60.88 79.30
C TYR A 200 -1.06 -59.67 80.25
N ASN A 201 -1.76 -58.59 79.86
CA ASN A 201 -1.95 -57.39 80.68
C ASN A 201 -3.42 -56.92 80.61
N PRO A 202 -4.20 -56.99 81.70
CA PRO A 202 -5.65 -56.78 81.65
C PRO A 202 -6.08 -55.30 81.49
N ILE A 203 -5.16 -54.33 81.43
CA ILE A 203 -5.49 -52.91 81.29
C ILE A 203 -5.31 -52.46 79.83
N ASN A 204 -6.39 -51.95 79.22
CA ASN A 204 -6.38 -51.38 77.87
C ASN A 204 -5.84 -49.93 77.89
N TRP A 205 -4.53 -49.77 77.94
CA TRP A 205 -3.86 -48.46 78.01
C TRP A 205 -4.07 -47.58 76.76
N SER A 206 -4.31 -48.19 75.60
CA SER A 206 -4.55 -47.48 74.33
C SER A 206 -5.99 -46.99 74.17
N GLY A 207 -6.95 -47.54 74.92
CA GLY A 207 -8.36 -47.16 74.86
C GLY A 207 -9.04 -47.46 73.51
N SER A 208 -8.40 -48.27 72.66
CA SER A 208 -8.84 -48.55 71.28
C SER A 208 -9.96 -49.58 71.22
N LEU A 209 -9.90 -50.59 72.08
CA LEU A 209 -10.97 -51.57 72.26
C LEU A 209 -12.12 -50.94 73.07
N LYS A 210 -13.25 -50.70 72.41
CA LYS A 210 -14.52 -50.36 73.07
C LYS A 210 -15.31 -51.59 73.44
#